data_AF-A0A532EV25-F1
#
_entry.id   AF-A0A532EV25-F1
#
_cell.length_a   1.000
_cell.length_b   1.000
_cell.length_c   1.000
_cell.angle_alpha   90.00
_cell.angle_beta   90.00
_cell.angle_gamma   90.00
#
_symmetry.space_group_name_H-M   'P 1'
#
loop_
_entity.id
_entity.type
_entity.pdbx_description
1 polymer ?
#
loop_
_entity_poly.entity_id
_entity_poly.type
_entity_poly.pdbx_seq_one_letter_code
_entity_poly.pdbx_strand_id
1 'polypeptide(L)' 'MIGFSPPLYRLRVGDYRVSYRVTLQLVVILSVFHKKDSDRWLKRQG' A
#
# COMPACT_ATOMS: atom_id res chain seq x y z
N MET A 1 -15.31 -15.71 -13.44
CA MET A 1 -15.58 -15.12 -12.11
C MET A 1 -14.73 -13.87 -11.95
N ILE A 2 -15.34 -12.69 -11.93
CA ILE A 2 -14.63 -11.46 -11.58
C ILE A 2 -14.48 -11.49 -10.06
N GLY A 3 -13.36 -12.05 -9.59
CA GLY A 3 -13.08 -12.22 -8.17
C GLY A 3 -13.05 -10.86 -7.48
N PHE A 4 -13.91 -10.68 -6.48
CA PHE A 4 -13.91 -9.49 -5.65
C PHE A 4 -12.53 -9.30 -5.03
N SER A 5 -11.80 -8.29 -5.51
CA SER A 5 -10.52 -7.88 -4.93
C SER A 5 -10.83 -6.79 -3.92
N PRO A 6 -10.61 -7.00 -2.62
CA PRO A 6 -10.88 -5.98 -1.62
C PRO A 6 -10.14 -4.69 -1.97
N PRO A 7 -10.80 -3.52 -1.78
CA PRO A 7 -10.21 -2.23 -2.12
C PRO A 7 -8.88 -2.04 -1.39
N LEU A 8 -7.91 -1.47 -2.11
CA LEU A 8 -6.60 -1.15 -1.57
C LEU A 8 -6.66 0.23 -0.88
N TYR A 9 -6.46 0.25 0.42
CA TYR A 9 -6.40 1.47 1.22
C TYR A 9 -4.96 1.92 1.43
N ARG A 10 -4.80 3.21 1.74
CA ARG A 10 -3.50 3.83 2.01
C ARG A 10 -3.54 4.63 3.31
N LEU A 11 -2.69 4.25 4.26
CA LEU A 11 -2.47 5.00 5.50
C LEU A 11 -1.18 5.82 5.39
N ARG A 12 -1.20 7.04 5.94
CA ARG A 12 -0.04 7.92 6.07
C ARG A 12 0.31 8.05 7.55
N VAL A 13 1.53 7.68 7.91
CA VAL A 13 2.05 7.81 9.29
C VAL A 13 3.39 8.53 9.20
N GLY A 14 3.37 9.84 9.41
CA GLY A 14 4.54 10.69 9.17
C GLY A 14 5.11 10.49 7.76
N ASP A 15 6.35 10.03 7.69
CA ASP A 15 7.06 9.78 6.44
C ASP A 15 6.82 8.40 5.82
N TYR A 16 6.02 7.55 6.46
CA TYR A 16 5.68 6.22 5.94
C TYR A 16 4.34 6.21 5.20
N ARG A 17 4.27 5.36 4.18
CA ARG A 17 3.04 4.99 3.49
C ARG A 17 2.83 3.49 3.67
N VAL A 18 1.60 3.13 4.03
CA VAL A 18 1.20 1.74 4.23
C VAL A 18 0.07 1.42 3.29
N SER A 19 0.23 0.39 2.47
CA SER A 19 -0.83 -0.16 1.63
C SER A 19 -1.45 -1.34 2.35
N TYR A 20 -2.77 -1.31 2.54
CA TYR A 20 -3.46 -2.37 3.28
C TYR A 20 -4.82 -2.68 2.68
N ARG A 21 -5.33 -3.87 3.00
CA ARG A 21 -6.70 -4.28 2.70
C ARG A 21 -7.41 -4.57 4.01
N VAL A 22 -8.68 -4.19 4.07
CA VAL A 22 -9.57 -4.57 5.16
C VAL A 22 -10.47 -5.68 4.64
N THR A 23 -10.54 -6.78 5.39
CA THR A 23 -11.58 -7.79 5.23
C THR A 23 -12.46 -7.77 6.48
N LEU A 24 -13.45 -8.66 6.58
CA LEU A 24 -14.41 -8.65 7.67
C LEU A 24 -13.77 -8.72 9.07
N GLN A 25 -12.64 -9.42 9.21
CA GLN A 25 -12.03 -9.74 10.50
C GLN A 25 -10.58 -9.28 10.66
N LEU A 26 -9.93 -8.88 9.56
CA LEU A 26 -8.49 -8.64 9.57
C LEU A 26 -8.08 -7.49 8.66
N VAL A 27 -6.95 -6.89 9.01
CA VAL A 27 -6.23 -5.90 8.21
C VAL A 27 -4.97 -6.56 7.66
N VAL A 28 -4.89 -6.71 6.35
CA VAL A 28 -3.69 -7.24 5.68
C VAL A 28 -2.82 -6.09 5.25
N ILE A 29 -1.62 -6.00 5.81
CA ILE A 29 -0.59 -5.06 5.36
C ILE A 29 0.12 -5.67 4.14
N LEU A 30 0.07 -4.99 3.00
CA LEU A 30 0.67 -5.45 1.76
C LEU A 30 2.05 -4.83 1.51
N SER A 31 2.22 -3.57 1.90
CA SER A 31 3.52 -2.90 1.83
C SER A 31 3.63 -1.76 2.83
N VAL A 32 4.85 -1.54 3.31
CA VAL A 32 5.25 -0.38 4.12
C VAL A 32 6.48 0.20 3.46
N PHE A 33 6.44 1.50 3.15
CA PHE A 33 7.58 2.17 2.53
C PHE A 33 7.72 3.60 3.02
N HIS A 34 8.96 4.05 3.11
CA HIS A 34 9.28 5.43 3.42
C HIS A 34 9.08 6.32 2.17
N LYS A 35 8.66 7.58 2.36
CA LYS A 35 8.33 8.49 1.26
C LYS A 35 9.44 8.67 0.23
N LYS A 36 10.68 8.78 0.73
CA LYS A 36 11.89 8.95 -0.09
C LYS A 36 12.18 7.74 -0.98
N ASP A 37 11.70 6.56 -0.60
CA ASP A 37 11.92 5.34 -1.38
C ASP A 37 10.87 5.17 -2.48
N SER A 38 9.69 5.76 -2.31
CA SER A 38 8.68 5.89 -3.37
C SER A 38 9.25 6.66 -4.57
N ASP A 39 9.94 7.78 -4.32
CA ASP A 39 10.54 8.59 -5.37
C ASP A 39 11.70 7.88 -6.07
N ARG A 40 12.47 7.08 -5.33
CA ARG A 40 13.56 6.26 -5.90
C ARG A 40 13.05 5.12 -6.76
N TRP A 41 11.92 4.50 -6.40
CA TRP A 41 11.32 3.45 -7.19
C TRP A 41 10.76 3.98 -8.52
N LEU A 42 10.09 5.13 -8.49
CA LEU A 42 9.58 5.81 -9.70
C LEU A 42 10.71 6.22 -10.66
N LYS A 43 11.84 6.71 -10.12
CA LYS A 43 13.02 7.09 -10.94
C LYS A 43 13.77 5.90 -11.56
N ARG A 44 13.53 4.66 -11.11
CA ARG A 44 14.17 3.45 -11.66
C ARG A 44 13.32 2.76 -12.72
N GLN A 45 12.05 3.13 -12.87
CA GLN A 45 11.11 2.58 -13.85
C GLN A 45 10.78 3.57 -14.97
N GLY A 46 11.45 4.73 -14.99
CA GLY A 46 11.42 5.72 -16.07
C GLY A 46 12.70 5.69 -16.87
#